data_AF-A0A170UKI4-F1
#
_entry.id   AF-A0A170UKI4-F1
#
_cell.length_a   1.000
_cell.length_b   1.000
_cell.length_c   1.000
_cell.angle_alpha   90.00
_cell.angle_beta   90.00
_cell.angle_gamma   90.00
#
_symmetry.space_group_name_H-M   'P 1'
#
loop_
_entity.id
_entity.type
_entity.pdbx_description
1 polymer ?
#
loop_
_entity_poly.entity_id
_entity_poly.type
_entity_poly.pdbx_seq_one_letter_code
_entity_poly.pdbx_strand_id
1 'polypeptide(L)'
;EIRNTENISALTQPDHNRDIASLLKNLQIFETIDIEKSSEKKENLKISFDGYLPTDHFKKSLKMLPKFRIIVVKSTDSLPSTLEINILKSSYQDGIPILYALVYDDTLAFYYYDHISLPDYYDN
;
A
#
# COMPACT_ATOMS: atom_id res chain seq x y z
N GLU A 1 -28.87 30.95 5.91
CA GLU A 1 -28.81 29.68 5.15
C GLU A 1 -27.88 29.87 3.96
N ILE A 2 -26.68 29.29 4.01
CA ILE A 2 -25.75 29.27 2.88
C ILE A 2 -26.03 27.97 2.13
N ARG A 3 -26.70 28.05 0.98
CA ARG A 3 -26.95 26.90 0.12
C ARG A 3 -25.63 26.54 -0.55
N ASN A 4 -25.07 25.39 -0.20
CA ASN A 4 -23.92 24.81 -0.89
C ASN A 4 -24.42 24.33 -2.26
N THR A 5 -24.46 25.22 -3.26
CA THR A 5 -24.76 24.88 -4.65
C THR A 5 -23.51 24.32 -5.31
N GLU A 6 -23.07 23.16 -4.83
CA GLU A 6 -22.11 22.36 -5.58
C GLU A 6 -22.82 21.92 -6.87
N ASN A 7 -22.19 22.16 -8.02
CA ASN A 7 -22.72 21.74 -9.32
C ASN A 7 -22.74 20.21 -9.35
N ILE A 8 -23.85 19.61 -8.91
CA ILE A 8 -24.07 18.17 -9.01
C ILE A 8 -24.36 17.85 -10.48
N SER A 9 -23.30 17.56 -11.23
CA SER A 9 -23.38 17.00 -12.57
C SER A 9 -23.08 15.51 -12.54
N ALA A 10 -23.73 14.73 -13.41
CA ALA A 10 -23.42 13.32 -13.57
C ALA A 10 -21.93 13.13 -13.93
N LEU A 11 -21.28 12.15 -13.31
CA LEU A 11 -19.88 11.78 -13.57
C LEU A 11 -19.66 11.30 -15.01
N THR A 12 -20.73 10.82 -15.65
CA THR A 12 -20.71 10.33 -17.03
C THR A 12 -21.86 10.94 -17.81
N GLN A 13 -21.62 11.19 -19.10
CA GLN A 13 -22.65 11.59 -20.05
C GLN A 13 -22.92 10.42 -21.00
N PRO A 14 -24.09 10.35 -21.65
CA PRO A 14 -24.39 9.27 -22.61
C PRO A 14 -23.31 9.11 -23.70
N ASP A 15 -22.70 10.21 -24.11
CA ASP A 15 -21.62 10.22 -25.11
C ASP A 15 -20.29 9.61 -24.61
N HIS A 16 -20.13 9.44 -23.30
CA HIS A 16 -18.97 8.84 -22.64
C HIS A 16 -19.01 7.30 -22.59
N ASN A 17 -20.14 6.68 -22.96
CA ASN A 17 -20.39 5.23 -22.84
C ASN A 17 -20.15 4.45 -24.15
N ARG A 18 -19.32 4.97 -25.06
CA ARG A 18 -19.06 4.29 -26.35
C ARG A 18 -18.41 2.92 -26.18
N ASP A 19 -17.53 2.79 -25.20
CA ASP A 19 -16.93 1.54 -24.76
C ASP A 19 -16.56 1.59 -23.26
N ILE A 20 -16.31 0.42 -22.66
CA ILE A 20 -15.95 0.30 -21.23
C ILE A 20 -14.65 1.06 -20.94
N ALA A 21 -13.70 1.09 -21.88
CA ALA A 21 -12.45 1.81 -21.73
C ALA A 21 -12.69 3.34 -21.60
N SER A 22 -13.54 3.93 -22.44
CA SER A 22 -13.91 5.35 -22.36
C SER A 22 -14.69 5.66 -21.09
N LEU A 23 -15.60 4.77 -20.68
CA LEU A 23 -16.34 4.90 -19.43
C LEU A 23 -15.37 4.94 -18.23
N LEU A 24 -14.46 3.97 -18.13
CA LEU A 24 -13.49 3.88 -17.03
C LEU A 24 -12.51 5.06 -17.02
N LYS A 25 -12.08 5.52 -18.20
CA LYS A 25 -11.24 6.71 -18.34
C LYS A 25 -11.94 7.97 -17.83
N ASN A 26 -13.23 8.15 -18.15
CA ASN A 26 -14.01 9.30 -17.71
C ASN A 26 -14.36 9.25 -16.23
N LEU A 27 -14.55 8.05 -15.68
CA LEU A 27 -14.78 7.88 -14.25
C LEU A 27 -13.52 8.20 -13.41
N GLN A 28 -12.33 8.19 -14.02
CA GLN A 28 -11.03 8.40 -13.36
C GLN A 28 -10.85 7.58 -12.08
N ILE A 29 -11.55 6.44 -11.97
CA ILE A 29 -11.49 5.54 -10.80
C ILE A 29 -10.09 4.94 -10.67
N PHE A 30 -9.43 4.75 -11.82
CA PHE A 30 -8.09 4.20 -11.90
C PHE A 30 -7.19 5.21 -12.61
N GLU A 31 -6.06 5.52 -12.00
CA GLU A 31 -5.01 6.28 -12.66
C GLU A 31 -4.39 5.40 -13.75
N THR A 32 -4.39 5.89 -15.00
CA THR A 32 -3.71 5.19 -16.09
C THR A 32 -2.21 5.20 -15.82
N ILE A 33 -1.62 4.00 -15.77
CA ILE A 33 -0.19 3.81 -15.51
C ILE A 33 0.61 4.44 -16.67
N ASP A 34 1.15 5.63 -16.44
CA ASP A 34 2.10 6.27 -17.35
C ASP A 34 3.48 5.64 -17.14
N ILE A 35 3.86 4.72 -18.03
CA ILE A 35 5.14 3.98 -17.95
C ILE A 35 6.33 4.96 -17.96
N GLU A 36 6.20 6.11 -18.63
CA GLU A 36 7.27 7.09 -18.81
C GLU A 36 7.52 7.98 -17.58
N LYS A 37 6.49 8.24 -16.75
CA LYS A 37 6.63 9.00 -15.48
C LYS A 37 7.30 8.21 -14.37
N SER A 38 7.45 6.89 -14.51
CA SER A 38 8.08 6.03 -13.49
C SER A 38 9.60 6.19 -13.37
N SER A 39 10.22 7.06 -14.18
CA SER A 39 11.67 7.28 -14.21
C SER A 39 12.21 8.26 -13.15
N GLU A 40 11.33 8.88 -12.35
CA GLU A 40 11.78 9.55 -11.13
C GLU A 40 12.34 8.49 -10.18
N LYS A 41 13.58 8.71 -9.70
CA LYS A 41 14.26 7.84 -8.74
C LYS A 41 13.40 7.72 -7.47
N LYS A 42 12.47 6.78 -7.44
CA LYS A 42 11.79 6.37 -6.20
C LYS A 42 12.87 5.93 -5.24
N GLU A 43 12.90 6.54 -4.06
CA GLU A 43 13.74 6.03 -3.00
C GLU A 43 13.37 4.56 -2.76
N ASN A 44 14.39 3.69 -2.83
CA ASN A 44 14.15 2.26 -2.63
C ASN A 44 13.49 2.04 -1.27
N LEU A 45 12.33 1.38 -1.28
CA LEU A 45 11.62 0.98 -0.07
C LEU A 45 12.58 0.20 0.86
N LYS A 46 12.69 0.64 2.12
CA LYS A 46 13.61 0.04 3.10
C LYS A 46 12.94 -0.20 4.44
N ILE A 47 13.43 -1.21 5.16
CA ILE A 47 13.05 -1.43 6.56
C ILE A 47 13.65 -0.31 7.41
N SER A 48 12.79 0.34 8.19
CA SER A 48 13.17 1.42 9.12
C SER A 48 13.58 0.87 10.48
N PHE A 49 12.87 -0.16 10.97
CA PHE A 49 13.12 -0.75 12.29
C PHE A 49 12.86 -2.25 12.31
N ASP A 50 13.59 -2.95 13.18
CA ASP A 50 13.33 -4.32 13.57
C ASP A 50 12.60 -4.32 14.93
N GLY A 51 11.41 -4.93 14.98
CA GLY A 51 10.52 -4.98 16.14
C GLY A 51 10.64 -6.29 16.91
N TYR A 52 10.89 -6.20 18.21
CA TYR A 52 10.99 -7.32 19.14
C TYR A 52 9.90 -7.22 20.21
N LEU A 53 9.40 -8.35 20.71
CA LEU A 53 8.40 -8.35 21.77
C LEU A 53 9.06 -8.10 23.13
N PRO A 54 8.35 -7.48 24.10
CA PRO A 54 8.88 -7.28 25.45
C PRO A 54 9.26 -8.59 26.17
N THR A 55 8.65 -9.70 25.78
CA THR A 55 8.94 -11.05 26.30
C THR A 55 10.19 -11.68 25.68
N ASP A 56 10.75 -11.08 24.63
CA ASP A 56 11.95 -11.62 23.99
C ASP A 56 13.17 -11.39 24.90
N HIS A 57 13.78 -12.48 25.36
CA HIS A 57 15.00 -12.42 26.15
C HIS A 57 16.21 -12.15 25.25
N PHE A 58 16.49 -10.88 24.99
CA PHE A 58 17.62 -10.48 24.16
C PHE A 58 18.96 -10.79 24.86
N LYS A 59 19.75 -11.70 24.29
CA LYS A 59 21.16 -11.88 24.63
C LYS A 59 22.02 -11.34 23.50
N LYS A 60 22.96 -10.43 23.80
CA LYS A 60 23.88 -9.86 22.78
C LYS A 60 24.66 -10.93 22.01
N SER A 61 24.88 -12.10 22.61
CA SER A 61 25.54 -13.25 21.98
C SER A 61 24.64 -14.08 21.06
N LEU A 62 23.32 -13.88 21.11
CA LEU A 62 22.33 -14.62 20.34
C LEU A 62 21.48 -13.61 19.54
N LYS A 63 21.84 -13.40 18.26
CA LYS A 63 21.01 -12.60 17.36
C LYS A 63 19.70 -13.33 17.09
N MET A 64 18.66 -12.92 17.79
CA MET A 64 17.29 -13.36 17.50
C MET A 64 16.74 -12.58 16.31
N LEU A 65 15.94 -13.25 15.49
CA LEU A 65 15.17 -12.58 14.44
C LEU A 65 14.08 -11.72 15.09
N PRO A 66 13.80 -10.53 14.51
CA PRO A 66 12.68 -9.72 14.96
C PRO A 66 11.36 -10.44 14.72
N LYS A 67 10.32 -10.04 15.46
CA LYS A 67 8.95 -10.51 15.24
C LYS A 67 8.27 -9.76 14.12
N PHE A 68 8.66 -8.49 13.91
CA PHE A 68 8.14 -7.65 12.84
C PHE A 68 9.26 -6.80 12.27
N ARG A 69 9.22 -6.51 10.97
CA ARG A 69 10.02 -5.47 10.34
C ARG A 69 9.11 -4.29 10.04
N ILE A 70 9.51 -3.07 10.36
CA ILE A 70 8.65 -1.88 10.27
C ILE A 70 9.14 -0.98 9.14
N ILE A 71 8.22 -0.61 8.25
CA ILE A 71 8.40 0.44 7.26
C ILE A 71 7.61 1.67 7.72
N VAL A 72 8.25 2.82 7.78
CA VAL A 72 7.59 4.08 8.11
C VAL A 72 7.26 4.83 6.83
N VAL A 73 6.02 5.25 6.69
CA VAL A 73 5.51 5.99 5.52
C VAL A 73 4.73 7.20 6.04
N LYS A 74 4.95 8.39 5.48
CA LYS A 74 4.09 9.54 5.80
C LYS A 74 2.77 9.43 5.06
N SER A 75 1.70 9.97 5.62
CA SER A 75 0.39 10.05 4.97
C SER A 75 0.42 10.78 3.61
N THR A 76 1.40 11.67 3.40
CA THR A 76 1.60 12.41 2.15
C THR A 76 2.44 11.66 1.11
N ASP A 77 3.14 10.59 1.51
CA ASP A 77 4.02 9.85 0.62
C ASP A 77 3.22 8.85 -0.21
N SER A 78 3.68 8.57 -1.44
CA SER A 78 3.08 7.53 -2.25
C SER A 78 3.23 6.16 -1.57
N LEU A 79 2.15 5.40 -1.49
CA LEU A 79 2.22 4.03 -0.97
C LEU A 79 3.15 3.16 -1.86
N PRO A 80 3.94 2.26 -1.25
CA PRO A 80 4.77 1.35 -2.02
C PRO A 80 3.91 0.38 -2.82
N SER A 81 4.35 0.11 -4.05
CA SER A 81 3.71 -0.88 -4.91
C SER A 81 3.94 -2.30 -4.41
N THR A 82 3.01 -3.21 -4.70
CA THR A 82 3.13 -4.63 -4.34
C THR A 82 4.43 -5.26 -4.83
N LEU A 83 4.94 -4.81 -5.99
CA LEU A 83 6.21 -5.28 -6.55
C LEU A 83 7.41 -4.88 -5.67
N GLU A 84 7.48 -3.61 -5.25
CA GLU A 84 8.54 -3.11 -4.36
C GLU A 84 8.54 -3.87 -3.03
N ILE A 85 7.35 -4.15 -2.50
CA ILE A 85 7.16 -4.93 -1.26
C ILE A 85 7.68 -6.36 -1.43
N ASN A 86 7.35 -7.01 -2.55
CA ASN A 86 7.78 -8.38 -2.83
C ASN A 86 9.31 -8.48 -3.02
N ILE A 87 9.91 -7.50 -3.71
CA ILE A 87 11.36 -7.40 -3.85
C ILE A 87 12.02 -7.26 -2.48
N LEU A 88 11.48 -6.37 -1.62
CA LEU A 88 11.99 -6.18 -0.27
C LEU A 88 11.86 -7.44 0.59
N LYS A 89 10.70 -8.11 0.59
CA LYS A 89 10.52 -9.40 1.29
C LYS A 89 11.53 -10.45 0.82
N SER A 90 11.75 -10.53 -0.49
CA SER A 90 12.69 -11.46 -1.11
C SER A 90 14.16 -11.18 -0.76
N SER A 91 14.50 -9.96 -0.36
CA SER A 91 15.87 -9.60 0.03
C SER A 91 16.29 -10.11 1.41
N TYR A 92 15.33 -10.34 2.32
CA TYR A 92 15.60 -10.82 3.68
C TYR A 92 15.45 -12.33 3.85
N GLN A 93 14.59 -12.97 3.05
CA GLN A 93 14.41 -14.44 3.00
C GLN A 93 14.16 -15.11 4.36
N ASP A 94 13.62 -14.38 5.34
CA ASP A 94 13.46 -14.84 6.73
C ASP A 94 11.99 -15.09 7.12
N GLY A 95 11.04 -14.74 6.25
CA GLY A 95 9.61 -14.89 6.50
C GLY A 95 9.07 -13.97 7.61
N ILE A 96 9.84 -12.97 8.06
CA ILE A 96 9.40 -12.06 9.11
C ILE A 96 8.35 -11.08 8.55
N PRO A 97 7.19 -10.93 9.20
CA PRO A 97 6.13 -10.05 8.73
C PRO A 97 6.56 -8.58 8.71
N ILE A 98 6.08 -7.86 7.69
CA ILE A 98 6.34 -6.43 7.53
C ILE A 98 5.09 -5.64 7.99
N LEU A 99 5.30 -4.69 8.91
CA LEU A 99 4.29 -3.72 9.36
C LEU A 99 4.54 -2.36 8.71
N TYR A 100 3.47 -1.73 8.25
CA TYR A 100 3.48 -0.36 7.77
C TYR A 100 3.03 0.56 8.88
N ALA A 101 3.94 1.44 9.32
CA ALA A 101 3.65 2.51 10.24
C ALA A 101 3.32 3.77 9.41
N LEU A 102 2.03 4.05 9.26
CA LEU A 102 1.53 5.23 8.54
C LEU A 102 1.43 6.40 9.52
N VAL A 103 2.27 7.40 9.31
CA VAL A 103 2.38 8.57 10.18
C VAL A 103 1.48 9.69 9.67
N TYR A 104 0.55 10.12 10.51
CA TYR A 104 -0.25 11.33 10.36
C TYR A 104 0.29 12.42 11.30
N ASP A 105 -0.23 13.64 11.19
CA ASP A 105 0.26 14.77 11.99
C ASP A 105 0.03 14.59 13.49
N ASP A 106 -1.03 13.89 13.88
CA ASP A 106 -1.45 13.70 15.27
C ASP A 106 -1.52 12.23 15.72
N THR A 107 -1.38 11.28 14.79
CA THR A 107 -1.57 9.86 15.07
C THR A 107 -0.68 8.96 14.22
N LEU A 108 -0.59 7.69 14.62
CA LEU A 108 0.14 6.64 13.94
C LEU A 108 -0.74 5.41 13.82
N ALA A 109 -0.85 4.88 12.62
CA ALA A 109 -1.56 3.63 12.36
C ALA A 109 -0.58 2.54 11.90
N PHE A 110 -0.81 1.30 12.36
CA PHE A 110 -0.04 0.15 11.94
C PHE A 110 -0.90 -0.76 11.08
N TYR A 111 -0.42 -1.09 9.88
CA TYR A 111 -1.08 -2.01 8.95
C TYR A 111 -0.21 -3.23 8.69
N TYR A 112 -0.84 -4.40 8.75
CA TYR A 112 -0.22 -5.65 8.36
C TYR A 112 -0.75 -6.06 6.98
N TYR A 113 0.15 -6.17 6.00
CA TYR A 113 -0.19 -6.63 4.66
C TYR A 113 0.41 -8.02 4.42
N ASP A 114 -0.47 -9.00 4.37
CA ASP A 114 -0.13 -10.37 4.05
C ASP A 114 -0.86 -10.85 2.81
N HIS A 115 -0.32 -11.90 2.20
CA HIS A 115 -0.98 -12.57 1.10
C HIS A 115 -2.20 -13.34 1.62
N ILE A 116 -3.38 -12.98 1.13
CA ILE A 116 -4.62 -13.71 1.41
C ILE A 116 -5.02 -14.45 0.13
N SER A 117 -5.13 -15.78 0.21
CA SER A 117 -5.77 -16.59 -0.83
C SER A 117 -7.25 -16.74 -0.50
N LEU A 118 -8.13 -16.32 -1.40
CA LEU A 118 -9.56 -16.59 -1.26
C LEU A 118 -9.85 -18.05 -1.66
N PRO A 119 -10.81 -18.73 -1.00
CA PRO A 119 -11.21 -20.08 -1.41
C PRO A 119 -11.85 -20.06 -2.80
N ASP A 120 -11.43 -20.99 -3.66
CA ASP A 120 -12.09 -21.22 -4.94
C ASP A 120 -13.33 -22.10 -4.72
N TYR A 121 -14.52 -21.51 -4.86
CA TYR A 121 -15.76 -22.29 -4.93
C TYR A 121 -15.90 -22.84 -6.35
N TYR A 122 -15.38 -24.05 -6.57
CA TYR A 122 -15.76 -24.86 -7.73
C TYR A 122 -17.01 -25.67 -7.37
N ASP A 123 -18.17 -25.27 -7.89
CA ASP A 123 -19.37 -26.12 -7.92
C ASP A 123 -19.13 -27.22 -8.96
N ASN A 124 -19.15 -28.48 -8.51
CA ASN A 124 -19.22 -29.65 -9.39
C ASN A 124 -20.66 -29.89 -9.87
#